data_AF-A0A455U8Q1-F1
#
_entry.id   AF-A0A455U8Q1-F1
#
_cell.length_a   1.000
_cell.length_b   1.000
_cell.length_c   1.000
_cell.angle_alpha   90.00
_cell.angle_beta   90.00
_cell.angle_gamma   90.00
#
_symmetry.space_group_name_H-M   'P 1'
#
loop_
_entity.id
_entity.type
_entity.pdbx_description
1 polymer ?
#
loop_
_entity_poly.entity_id
_entity_poly.type
_entity_poly.pdbx_seq_one_letter_code
_entity_poly.pdbx_strand_id
1 'polypeptide(L)'
;MGFQPGDRIDLSGLDTNGCATGNQSFTLVTEAFTGAGQLMFSHQTSDGEDYTVVQGNTTGDDDADFSINIKGRHELTVNDFNL
;
A
#
# COMPACT_ATOMS: atom_id res chain seq x y z
N MET A 1 -1.62 -21.34 -0.57
CA MET A 1 -1.32 -20.61 -1.81
C MET A 1 -1.33 -19.13 -1.45
N GLY A 2 -0.19 -18.46 -1.60
CA GLY A 2 -0.02 -17.03 -1.29
C GLY A 2 0.19 -16.22 -2.56
N PHE A 3 0.41 -14.92 -2.38
CA PHE A 3 0.78 -13.98 -3.45
C PHE A 3 2.01 -14.49 -4.22
N GLN A 4 2.02 -14.38 -5.54
CA GLN A 4 3.06 -14.89 -6.43
C GLN A 4 3.61 -13.77 -7.34
N PRO A 5 4.83 -13.92 -7.88
CA PRO A 5 5.34 -13.03 -8.91
C PRO A 5 4.36 -12.94 -10.09
N GLY A 6 3.88 -11.72 -10.38
CA GLY A 6 2.87 -11.46 -11.42
C GLY A 6 1.47 -11.16 -10.88
N ASP A 7 1.20 -11.43 -9.60
CA ASP A 7 0.01 -10.90 -8.93
C ASP A 7 0.14 -9.39 -8.76
N ARG A 8 -0.99 -8.68 -8.87
CA ARG A 8 -1.06 -7.22 -8.73
C ARG A 8 -2.05 -6.85 -7.65
N ILE A 9 -1.74 -5.78 -6.93
CA ILE A 9 -2.64 -5.18 -5.94
C ILE A 9 -3.38 -4.06 -6.67
N ASP A 10 -4.68 -4.28 -6.93
CA ASP A 10 -5.51 -3.27 -7.58
C ASP A 10 -6.17 -2.37 -6.54
N LEU A 11 -5.72 -1.12 -6.50
CA LEU A 11 -6.24 -0.07 -5.63
C LEU A 11 -6.86 1.08 -6.45
N SER A 12 -7.02 0.92 -7.76
CA SER A 12 -7.56 1.94 -8.65
C SER A 12 -9.01 2.34 -8.34
N GLY A 13 -9.73 1.48 -7.62
CA GLY A 13 -11.09 1.76 -7.13
C GLY A 13 -11.16 2.51 -5.80
N LEU A 14 -10.01 2.76 -5.14
CA LEU A 14 -9.94 3.55 -3.92
C LEU A 14 -9.71 5.01 -4.26
N ASP A 15 -10.69 5.84 -3.93
CA ASP A 15 -10.54 7.29 -3.91
C ASP A 15 -9.67 7.67 -2.70
N THR A 16 -8.48 8.19 -2.98
CA THR A 16 -7.46 8.46 -1.97
C THR A 16 -7.57 9.85 -1.36
N ASN A 17 -8.52 10.64 -1.82
CA ASN A 17 -8.86 11.92 -1.22
C ASN A 17 -10.33 12.27 -1.53
N GLY A 18 -11.24 11.77 -0.70
CA GLY A 18 -12.68 12.04 -0.87
C GLY A 18 -13.09 13.51 -0.74
N CYS A 19 -12.18 14.41 -0.35
CA CYS A 19 -12.38 15.85 -0.37
C CYS A 19 -11.93 16.51 -1.69
N ALA A 20 -11.16 15.82 -2.52
CA ALA A 20 -10.69 16.28 -3.82
C ALA A 20 -11.54 15.71 -4.94
N THR A 21 -11.93 16.55 -5.89
CA THR A 21 -12.69 16.09 -7.07
C THR A 21 -11.81 15.23 -7.98
N GLY A 22 -12.23 14.00 -8.29
CA GLY A 22 -11.53 13.09 -9.20
C GLY A 22 -11.31 11.72 -8.58
N ASN A 23 -10.62 10.82 -9.29
CA ASN A 23 -10.06 9.59 -8.72
C ASN A 23 -8.57 9.84 -8.53
N GLN A 24 -8.13 10.07 -7.30
CA GLN A 24 -6.73 10.31 -7.01
C GLN A 24 -6.03 8.97 -6.86
N SER A 25 -5.07 8.68 -7.73
CA SER A 25 -4.21 7.51 -7.61
C SER A 25 -3.27 7.66 -6.41
N PHE A 26 -2.94 6.54 -5.76
CA PHE A 26 -1.90 6.56 -4.74
C PHE A 26 -0.50 6.82 -5.33
N THR A 27 0.41 7.31 -4.50
CA THR A 27 1.85 7.39 -4.79
C THR A 27 2.61 6.52 -3.80
N LEU A 28 3.49 5.64 -4.29
CA LEU A 28 4.32 4.81 -3.42
C LEU A 28 5.46 5.66 -2.82
N VAL A 29 5.54 5.69 -1.49
CA VAL A 29 6.59 6.32 -0.69
C VAL A 29 7.32 5.26 0.14
N THR A 30 8.57 5.55 0.51
CA THR A 30 9.45 4.58 1.19
C THR A 30 9.98 5.04 2.54
N GLU A 31 9.76 6.31 2.91
CA GLU A 31 10.31 6.87 4.16
C GLU A 31 9.21 7.15 5.20
N ALA A 32 8.24 8.01 4.88
CA ALA A 32 7.14 8.36 5.77
C ALA A 32 5.94 8.87 4.97
N PHE A 33 4.75 8.81 5.57
CA PHE A 33 3.61 9.56 5.08
C PHE A 33 3.85 11.06 5.29
N THR A 34 3.52 11.85 4.28
CA THR A 34 3.65 13.32 4.24
C THR A 34 2.37 13.99 3.74
N GLY A 35 1.34 13.21 3.46
CA GLY A 35 0.05 13.66 2.98
C GLY A 35 -0.81 12.53 2.42
N ALA A 36 -2.04 12.89 2.05
CA ALA A 36 -3.04 11.96 1.53
C ALA A 36 -2.62 11.38 0.17
N GLY A 37 -3.12 10.19 -0.15
CA GLY A 37 -2.83 9.51 -1.41
C GLY A 37 -1.44 8.88 -1.45
N GLN A 38 -0.92 8.45 -0.31
CA GLN A 38 0.38 7.80 -0.22
C GLN A 38 0.23 6.34 0.19
N LEU A 39 1.01 5.47 -0.44
CA LEU A 39 1.17 4.07 -0.07
C LEU A 39 2.59 3.84 0.40
N MET A 40 2.78 2.95 1.35
CA MET A 40 4.08 2.48 1.78
C MET A 40 4.03 0.96 1.90
N PHE A 41 5.14 0.28 1.69
CA PHE A 41 5.25 -1.13 2.05
C PHE A 41 6.44 -1.35 2.97
N SER A 42 6.30 -2.32 3.87
CA SER A 42 7.36 -2.76 4.77
C SER A 42 7.35 -4.28 4.88
N HIS A 43 8.48 -4.87 5.24
CA HIS A 43 8.57 -6.29 5.55
C HIS A 43 8.58 -6.47 7.07
N GLN A 44 7.73 -7.35 7.55
CA GLN A 44 7.65 -7.72 8.96
C GLN A 44 7.70 -9.22 9.08
N THR A 45 8.41 -9.73 10.08
CA THR A 45 8.43 -11.16 10.39
C THR A 45 7.67 -11.36 11.69
N SER A 46 6.61 -12.18 11.67
CA SER A 46 5.78 -12.49 12.83
C SER A 46 5.62 -14.00 12.95
N ASP A 47 5.82 -14.54 14.17
CA ASP A 47 5.81 -15.98 14.46
C ASP A 47 6.70 -16.83 13.53
N GLY A 48 7.81 -16.27 13.05
CA GLY A 48 8.75 -16.93 12.13
C GLY A 48 8.27 -16.96 10.67
N GLU A 49 7.18 -16.27 10.35
CA GLU A 49 6.68 -16.10 8.99
C GLU A 49 6.89 -14.65 8.53
N ASP A 50 7.37 -14.49 7.30
CA ASP A 50 7.51 -13.17 6.69
C ASP A 50 6.17 -12.66 6.16
N TYR A 51 5.97 -11.36 6.28
CA TYR A 51 4.82 -10.63 5.76
C TYR A 51 5.30 -9.36 5.08
N THR A 52 4.65 -9.05 3.96
CA THR A 52 4.75 -7.76 3.29
C THR A 52 3.53 -6.96 3.67
N VAL A 53 3.72 -5.89 4.42
CA VAL A 53 2.67 -5.03 4.92
C VAL A 53 2.60 -3.81 4.02
N VAL A 54 1.51 -3.66 3.29
CA VAL A 54 1.20 -2.46 2.50
C VAL A 54 0.29 -1.58 3.32
N GLN A 55 0.63 -0.31 3.50
CA GLN A 55 -0.11 0.67 4.26
C GLN A 55 -0.50 1.83 3.35
N GLY A 56 -1.67 2.41 3.55
CA GLY A 56 -2.12 3.55 2.78
C GLY A 56 -2.73 4.65 3.63
N ASN A 57 -2.49 5.89 3.19
CA ASN A 57 -3.04 7.11 3.77
C ASN A 57 -3.95 7.81 2.75
N THR A 58 -5.15 8.13 3.19
CA THR A 58 -6.26 8.77 2.46
C THR A 58 -6.76 10.04 3.14
N THR A 59 -6.54 10.20 4.45
CA THR A 59 -6.99 11.35 5.23
C THR A 59 -5.97 12.49 5.28
N GLY A 60 -4.69 12.17 5.05
CA GLY A 60 -3.57 13.10 4.96
C GLY A 60 -2.87 13.41 6.27
N ASP A 61 -3.07 12.59 7.30
CA ASP A 61 -2.25 12.60 8.51
C ASP A 61 -0.89 11.88 8.31
N ASP A 62 -0.13 11.69 9.39
CA ASP A 62 1.17 11.00 9.35
C ASP A 62 1.03 9.48 9.57
N ASP A 63 -0.20 8.98 9.68
CA ASP A 63 -0.52 7.60 10.04
C ASP A 63 -1.11 6.80 8.86
N ALA A 64 -1.19 5.47 8.97
CA ALA A 64 -1.86 4.67 7.96
C ALA A 64 -3.36 4.57 8.27
N ASP A 65 -4.22 4.86 7.29
CA ASP A 65 -5.67 4.64 7.41
C ASP A 65 -6.04 3.16 7.24
N PHE A 66 -5.27 2.44 6.42
CA PHE A 66 -5.47 1.00 6.21
C PHE A 66 -4.14 0.26 6.04
N SER A 67 -4.18 -1.05 6.30
CA SER A 67 -3.05 -1.95 6.06
C SER A 67 -3.51 -3.28 5.45
N ILE A 68 -2.68 -3.81 4.56
CA ILE A 68 -2.87 -5.08 3.86
C ILE A 68 -1.64 -5.94 4.19
N ASN A 69 -1.87 -7.06 4.86
CA ASN A 69 -0.81 -7.99 5.23
C ASN A 69 -0.77 -9.13 4.22
N ILE A 70 0.31 -9.21 3.44
CA ILE A 70 0.53 -10.23 2.43
C ILE A 70 1.53 -11.22 3.00
N LYS A 71 1.15 -12.50 3.07
CA LYS A 71 2.06 -13.55 3.53
C LYS A 71 3.21 -13.75 2.55
N GLY A 72 4.42 -13.81 3.09
CA GLY A 72 5.69 -13.87 2.37
C GLY A 72 6.39 -12.52 2.26
N ARG A 73 7.69 -12.57 1.97
CA ARG A 73 8.50 -11.40 1.63
C ARG A 73 8.43 -11.15 0.13
N HIS A 74 7.72 -10.10 -0.26
CA HIS A 74 7.55 -9.67 -1.64
C HIS A 74 8.18 -8.28 -1.79
N GLU A 75 9.12 -8.16 -2.71
CA GLU A 75 9.71 -6.87 -3.06
C GLU A 75 8.76 -6.16 -4.03
N LEU A 76 7.82 -5.40 -3.47
CA LEU A 76 6.81 -4.68 -4.25
C LEU A 76 7.40 -3.38 -4.82
N THR A 77 7.02 -3.06 -6.04
CA THR A 77 7.33 -1.83 -6.73
C THR A 77 6.05 -1.14 -7.16
N VAL A 78 6.13 0.11 -7.63
CA VAL A 78 4.96 0.81 -8.18
C VAL A 78 4.27 0.04 -9.31
N ASN A 79 5.00 -0.82 -10.04
CA ASN A 79 4.43 -1.63 -11.14
C ASN A 79 3.55 -2.80 -10.65
N ASP A 80 3.68 -3.16 -9.38
CA ASP A 80 2.88 -4.22 -8.75
C ASP A 80 1.54 -3.67 -8.22
N PHE A 81 1.37 -2.35 -8.24
CA PHE A 81 0.14 -1.66 -7.91
C PHE A 81 -0.57 -1.17 -9.17
N ASN A 82 -1.86 -1.47 -9.29
CA ASN A 82 -2.73 -0.80 -10.26
C ASN A 82 -3.40 0.37 -9.55
N LEU A 83 -2.98 1.60 -9.88
CA LEU A 83 -3.34 2.86 -9.22
C LEU A 83 -4.05 3.80 -10.19
#